data_AF-K6WA84-F1
#
_entry.id   AF-K6WA84-F1
#
_cell.length_a   1.000
_cell.length_b   1.000
_cell.length_c   1.000
_cell.angle_alpha   90.00
_cell.angle_beta   90.00
_cell.angle_gamma   90.00
#
_symmetry.space_group_name_H-M   'P 1'
#
loop_
_entity.id
_entity.type
_entity.pdbx_description
1 polymer ?
#
loop_
_entity_poly.entity_id
_entity_poly.type
_entity_poly.pdbx_seq_one_letter_code
_entity_poly.pdbx_strand_id
1 'polypeptide(L)'
;MARFPKPPEGSWTEHYPELGTAPVSYEDSVNPEIYELERTAIFKRAWLNVGRVEQIPRKGSYFTKEVAAVNTSIIVVRTRGDEVKAFHNVCRHRGNKLVWDDMPQEETSGTCRQFTCKYHAWRYNLDGDLTFVQQEGEFFDLDRSRYGLVPVHCEVWEGFIFVNFAKEPEQSLTDFLGPMITDLAGYPFDKMTSRWHYRSEVKANWKLYMDAFQEFYHAPVLHANQTPTAFSKAAAEAGFEAPHYRIQGPHRLVSTSGIRAWELDASMRKPIEDICQSGLFGPWEKPDLGPMPTGLNPARCDPWGLDSFQLFPNFTILFWGQGWYLTYHYWPTSYNTHIFEGTLYFPQARTPRERVGQELAAASFKEYGLQDANTLEATQSMLETRILDKYLLCDQEILIRHLHKETAEWIADYQRTAEKAV
;
A
#
# COMPACT_ATOMS: atom_id res chain seq x y z
N MET A 1 25.92 20.56 -11.44
CA MET A 1 25.89 20.79 -9.97
C MET A 1 24.62 20.17 -9.45
N ALA A 2 24.64 19.56 -8.26
CA ALA A 2 23.45 19.02 -7.63
C ALA A 2 22.42 20.14 -7.39
N ARG A 3 21.16 19.89 -7.72
CA ARG A 3 20.03 20.82 -7.52
C ARG A 3 19.66 20.93 -6.04
N PHE A 4 19.88 19.85 -5.28
CA PHE A 4 19.63 19.81 -3.85
C PHE A 4 20.89 19.46 -3.07
N PRO A 5 21.03 19.91 -1.82
CA PRO A 5 22.14 19.50 -0.97
C PRO A 5 22.14 17.98 -0.80
N LYS A 6 23.29 17.34 -1.02
CA LYS A 6 23.53 15.95 -0.64
C LYS A 6 23.80 15.85 0.86
N PRO A 7 23.67 14.65 1.45
CA PRO A 7 24.13 14.39 2.81
C PRO A 7 25.61 14.75 2.99
N PRO A 8 26.06 15.05 4.23
CA PRO A 8 27.46 15.38 4.52
C PRO A 8 28.47 14.33 4.02
N GLU A 9 28.06 13.07 3.92
CA GLU A 9 28.87 11.95 3.47
C GLU A 9 29.17 11.97 1.95
N GLY A 10 28.38 12.71 1.17
CA GLY A 10 28.60 12.92 -0.28
C GLY A 10 27.46 12.43 -1.16
N SER A 11 26.81 11.33 -0.79
CA SER A 11 25.70 10.72 -1.52
C SER A 11 24.65 10.14 -0.58
N TRP A 12 23.46 9.83 -1.08
CA TRP A 12 22.45 9.15 -0.28
C TRP A 12 22.88 7.73 0.10
N THR A 13 23.56 7.03 -0.80
CA THR A 13 24.01 5.66 -0.57
C THR A 13 25.12 5.60 0.48
N GLU A 14 26.02 6.59 0.52
CA GLU A 14 27.04 6.71 1.57
C GLU A 14 26.44 7.10 2.92
N HIS A 15 25.31 7.81 2.94
CA HIS A 15 24.57 8.13 4.16
C HIS A 15 23.95 6.89 4.83
N TYR A 16 23.67 5.83 4.05
CA TYR A 16 23.19 4.52 4.53
C TYR A 16 24.17 3.40 4.13
N PRO A 17 25.38 3.37 4.71
CA PRO A 17 26.49 2.54 4.24
C PRO A 17 26.18 1.03 4.31
N GLU A 18 25.28 0.61 5.20
CA GLU A 18 24.84 -0.76 5.36
C GLU A 18 24.10 -1.31 4.13
N LEU A 19 23.62 -0.45 3.23
CA LEU A 19 22.97 -0.88 1.99
C LEU A 19 23.99 -1.29 0.91
N GLY A 20 25.21 -0.75 0.99
CA GLY A 20 26.28 -0.98 0.02
C GLY A 20 25.99 -0.43 -1.38
N THR A 21 26.94 -0.62 -2.32
CA THR A 21 26.84 -0.13 -3.71
C THR A 21 26.87 -1.25 -4.75
N ALA A 22 27.00 -2.51 -4.31
CA ALA A 22 27.04 -3.66 -5.19
C ALA A 22 25.73 -3.82 -6.00
N PRO A 23 25.77 -4.51 -7.15
CA PRO A 23 24.56 -4.90 -7.86
C PRO A 23 23.56 -5.63 -6.95
N VAL A 24 22.28 -5.33 -7.10
CA VAL A 24 21.18 -6.01 -6.41
C VAL A 24 20.78 -7.25 -7.22
N SER A 25 20.38 -8.32 -6.53
CA SER A 25 19.94 -9.57 -7.16
C SER A 25 18.48 -9.52 -7.54
N TYR A 26 18.12 -10.07 -8.69
CA TYR A 26 16.72 -10.27 -9.07
C TYR A 26 16.08 -11.50 -8.42
N GLU A 27 16.85 -12.36 -7.72
CA GLU A 27 16.35 -13.66 -7.24
C GLU A 27 15.06 -13.57 -6.43
N ASP A 28 14.90 -12.56 -5.58
CA ASP A 28 13.68 -12.38 -4.79
C ASP A 28 12.43 -12.04 -5.63
N SER A 29 12.62 -11.68 -6.89
CA SER A 29 11.57 -11.25 -7.82
C SER A 29 11.29 -12.27 -8.92
N VAL A 30 12.05 -13.37 -8.99
CA VAL A 30 11.87 -14.44 -9.99
C VAL A 30 11.84 -15.84 -9.39
N ASN A 31 12.26 -16.04 -8.14
CA ASN A 31 12.37 -17.37 -7.54
C ASN A 31 11.10 -17.75 -6.75
N PRO A 32 10.37 -18.81 -7.17
CA PRO A 32 9.19 -19.27 -6.46
C PRO A 32 9.46 -19.73 -5.01
N GLU A 33 10.65 -20.27 -4.72
CA GLU A 33 11.00 -20.71 -3.36
C GLU A 33 11.21 -19.52 -2.42
N ILE A 34 11.78 -18.44 -2.93
CA ILE A 34 11.92 -17.19 -2.16
C ILE A 34 10.53 -16.61 -1.87
N TYR A 35 9.62 -16.61 -2.85
CA TYR A 35 8.24 -16.17 -2.59
C TYR A 35 7.58 -16.98 -1.47
N GLU A 36 7.71 -18.31 -1.44
CA GLU A 36 7.15 -19.12 -0.35
C GLU A 36 7.79 -18.78 1.02
N LEU A 37 9.07 -18.39 1.05
CA LEU A 37 9.69 -17.83 2.25
C LEU A 37 9.09 -16.48 2.62
N GLU A 38 8.93 -15.54 1.67
CA GLU A 38 8.32 -14.21 1.92
C GLU A 38 6.93 -14.33 2.55
N ARG A 39 6.10 -15.26 2.07
CA ARG A 39 4.75 -15.49 2.60
C ARG A 39 4.74 -15.74 4.10
N THR A 40 5.72 -16.51 4.58
CA THR A 40 5.80 -16.87 6.00
C THR A 40 6.66 -15.90 6.80
N ALA A 41 7.81 -15.52 6.25
CA ALA A 41 8.78 -14.67 6.91
C ALA A 41 8.36 -13.20 6.98
N ILE A 42 7.53 -12.73 6.03
CA ILE A 42 7.11 -11.33 5.90
C ILE A 42 5.60 -11.21 6.10
N PHE A 43 4.79 -11.73 5.17
CA PHE A 43 3.34 -11.43 5.15
C PHE A 43 2.57 -12.01 6.34
N LYS A 44 3.05 -13.10 6.94
CA LYS A 44 2.47 -13.63 8.18
C LYS A 44 2.95 -12.90 9.44
N ARG A 45 4.12 -12.26 9.41
CA ARG A 45 4.78 -11.67 10.59
C ARG A 45 4.59 -10.15 10.69
N ALA A 46 4.54 -9.46 9.56
CA ALA A 46 4.39 -8.00 9.48
C ALA A 46 2.93 -7.57 9.68
N TRP A 47 2.74 -6.32 10.09
CA TRP A 47 1.42 -5.67 10.06
C TRP A 47 1.08 -5.28 8.62
N LEU A 48 -0.07 -5.75 8.13
CA LEU A 48 -0.55 -5.48 6.77
C LEU A 48 -1.71 -4.51 6.82
N ASN A 49 -1.63 -3.41 6.04
CA ASN A 49 -2.80 -2.56 5.88
C ASN A 49 -3.84 -3.28 5.00
N VAL A 50 -5.08 -3.39 5.47
CA VAL A 50 -6.17 -4.10 4.74
C VAL A 50 -7.33 -3.21 4.35
N GLY A 51 -7.29 -1.93 4.72
CA GLY A 51 -8.33 -0.99 4.39
C GLY A 51 -8.45 0.15 5.39
N ARG A 52 -9.61 0.79 5.38
CA ARG A 52 -9.91 1.92 6.27
C ARG A 52 -11.25 1.76 7.00
N VAL A 53 -11.38 2.47 8.11
CA VAL A 53 -12.59 2.47 8.95
C VAL A 53 -13.83 2.99 8.22
N GLU A 54 -13.69 3.78 7.16
CA GLU A 54 -14.84 4.24 6.37
C GLU A 54 -15.50 3.11 5.56
N GLN A 55 -14.85 1.95 5.40
CA GLN A 55 -15.47 0.74 4.83
C GLN A 55 -16.41 0.05 5.83
N ILE A 56 -16.26 0.33 7.13
CA ILE A 56 -17.09 -0.21 8.22
C ILE A 56 -17.66 0.92 9.09
N PRO A 57 -18.49 1.82 8.51
CA PRO A 57 -18.85 3.08 9.17
C PRO A 57 -19.78 2.93 10.38
N ARG A 58 -20.41 1.76 10.56
CA ARG A 58 -21.41 1.52 11.61
C ARG A 58 -21.25 0.12 12.20
N LYS A 59 -21.77 -0.07 13.40
CA LYS A 59 -21.81 -1.37 14.08
C LYS A 59 -22.45 -2.43 13.19
N GLY A 60 -21.80 -3.58 13.06
CA GLY A 60 -22.21 -4.66 12.17
C GLY A 60 -21.74 -4.53 10.74
N SER A 61 -21.19 -3.39 10.32
CA SER A 61 -20.57 -3.26 9.00
C SER A 61 -19.29 -4.11 8.94
N TYR A 62 -19.12 -4.84 7.85
CA TYR A 62 -17.97 -5.70 7.61
C TYR A 62 -17.51 -5.62 6.16
N PHE A 63 -16.26 -6.01 5.92
CA PHE A 63 -15.78 -6.44 4.60
C PHE A 63 -14.91 -7.69 4.76
N THR A 64 -14.74 -8.44 3.67
CA THR A 64 -13.79 -9.55 3.60
C THR A 64 -12.59 -9.15 2.76
N LYS A 65 -11.41 -9.67 3.10
CA LYS A 65 -10.19 -9.50 2.28
C LYS A 65 -9.61 -10.87 1.96
N GLU A 66 -9.32 -11.11 0.68
CA GLU A 66 -8.52 -12.27 0.27
C GLU A 66 -7.04 -11.91 0.39
N VAL A 67 -6.30 -12.66 1.20
CA VAL A 67 -4.89 -12.43 1.45
C VAL A 67 -4.11 -13.61 0.88
N ALA A 68 -3.94 -13.59 -0.44
CA ALA A 68 -3.27 -14.66 -1.19
C ALA A 68 -1.86 -14.93 -0.65
N ALA A 69 -1.09 -13.89 -0.32
CA ALA A 69 0.23 -14.04 0.31
C ALA A 69 0.22 -14.89 1.59
N VAL A 70 -0.90 -14.97 2.32
CA VAL A 70 -1.06 -15.77 3.55
C VAL A 70 -1.91 -17.04 3.34
N ASN A 71 -2.40 -17.31 2.12
CA ASN A 71 -3.33 -18.41 1.80
C ASN A 71 -4.61 -18.36 2.66
N THR A 72 -5.16 -17.18 2.89
CA THR A 72 -6.35 -17.05 3.74
C THR A 72 -7.29 -15.94 3.29
N SER A 73 -8.50 -15.97 3.83
CA SER A 73 -9.49 -14.92 3.73
C SER A 73 -9.81 -14.45 5.14
N ILE A 74 -9.98 -13.15 5.34
CA ILE A 74 -10.36 -12.57 6.62
C ILE A 74 -11.68 -11.83 6.52
N ILE A 75 -12.38 -11.71 7.66
CA ILE A 75 -13.50 -10.82 7.86
C ILE A 75 -13.02 -9.70 8.78
N VAL A 76 -13.18 -8.46 8.36
CA VAL A 76 -12.96 -7.27 9.20
C VAL A 76 -14.33 -6.67 9.52
N VAL A 77 -14.60 -6.43 10.80
CA VAL A 77 -15.94 -6.02 11.27
C VAL A 77 -15.86 -4.97 12.37
N ARG A 78 -16.79 -4.01 12.34
CA ARG A 78 -17.08 -3.14 13.49
C ARG A 78 -18.09 -3.84 14.41
N THR A 79 -17.69 -4.20 15.62
CA THR A 79 -18.51 -4.97 16.55
C THR A 79 -19.65 -4.14 17.16
N ARG A 80 -20.48 -4.76 18.01
CA ARG A 80 -21.50 -4.03 18.78
C ARG A 80 -20.89 -3.11 19.85
N GLY A 81 -19.71 -3.47 20.34
CA GLY A 81 -18.89 -2.67 21.26
C GLY A 81 -18.24 -1.45 20.61
N ASP A 82 -18.40 -1.27 19.29
CA ASP A 82 -17.74 -0.24 18.48
C ASP A 82 -16.22 -0.44 18.28
N GLU A 83 -15.75 -1.66 18.53
CA GLU A 83 -14.38 -2.08 18.26
C GLU A 83 -14.24 -2.57 16.82
N VAL A 84 -13.05 -2.46 16.23
CA VAL A 84 -12.73 -3.10 14.96
C VAL A 84 -12.02 -4.42 15.25
N LYS A 85 -12.55 -5.53 14.74
CA LYS A 85 -11.95 -6.87 14.89
C LYS A 85 -11.76 -7.54 13.54
N ALA A 86 -10.80 -8.46 13.48
CA ALA A 86 -10.59 -9.33 12.33
C ALA A 86 -10.62 -10.80 12.72
N PHE A 87 -11.15 -11.64 11.84
CA PHE A 87 -11.23 -13.10 12.03
C PHE A 87 -10.86 -13.81 10.74
N HIS A 88 -10.29 -15.01 10.83
CA HIS A 88 -10.22 -15.90 9.67
C HIS A 88 -11.65 -16.19 9.17
N ASN A 89 -11.88 -16.05 7.86
CA ASN A 89 -13.16 -16.23 7.19
C ASN A 89 -13.51 -17.72 7.01
N VAL A 90 -13.46 -18.49 8.09
CA VAL A 90 -13.58 -19.95 8.07
C VAL A 90 -14.50 -20.40 9.19
N CYS A 91 -15.58 -21.10 8.82
CA CYS A 91 -16.47 -21.72 9.79
C CYS A 91 -15.77 -22.86 10.52
N ARG A 92 -15.84 -22.86 11.86
CA ARG A 92 -15.16 -23.84 12.73
C ARG A 92 -15.74 -25.25 12.71
N HIS A 93 -16.87 -25.48 12.03
CA HIS A 93 -17.47 -26.81 11.89
C HIS A 93 -16.71 -27.69 10.88
N ARG A 94 -16.78 -27.35 9.59
CA ARG A 94 -16.17 -28.12 8.47
C ARG A 94 -15.37 -27.25 7.50
N GLY A 95 -14.90 -26.09 7.96
CA GLY A 95 -13.99 -25.24 7.19
C GLY A 95 -14.59 -24.47 6.03
N ASN A 96 -15.93 -24.42 5.88
CA ASN A 96 -16.55 -23.63 4.81
C ASN A 96 -16.19 -22.14 4.96
N LYS A 97 -15.97 -21.43 3.84
CA LYS A 97 -15.84 -19.98 3.87
C LYS A 97 -17.10 -19.37 4.47
N LEU A 98 -16.95 -18.53 5.48
CA LEU A 98 -18.06 -18.11 6.33
C LEU A 98 -18.90 -17.02 5.67
N VAL A 99 -18.24 -16.01 5.12
CA VAL A 99 -18.82 -14.81 4.51
C VAL A 99 -18.35 -14.71 3.07
N TRP A 100 -19.30 -14.80 2.15
CA TRP A 100 -19.15 -14.69 0.70
C TRP A 100 -20.56 -14.53 0.09
N ASP A 101 -20.66 -14.04 -1.15
CA ASP A 101 -21.95 -13.85 -1.85
C ASP A 101 -22.23 -14.97 -2.85
N ASP A 102 -22.30 -14.70 -4.15
CA ASP A 102 -22.50 -15.74 -5.18
C ASP A 102 -21.17 -16.39 -5.58
N MET A 103 -20.07 -15.66 -5.45
CA MET A 103 -18.72 -16.08 -5.84
C MET A 103 -17.86 -16.27 -4.58
N PRO A 104 -17.61 -17.52 -4.13
CA PRO A 104 -16.87 -17.79 -2.89
C PRO A 104 -15.43 -17.25 -2.88
N GLN A 105 -14.84 -17.00 -4.04
CA GLN A 105 -13.45 -16.52 -4.15
C GLN A 105 -13.34 -15.00 -4.28
N GLU A 106 -14.47 -14.29 -4.31
CA GLU A 106 -14.49 -12.83 -4.41
C GLU A 106 -14.69 -12.18 -3.03
N GLU A 107 -14.11 -10.99 -2.88
CA GLU A 107 -14.31 -10.16 -1.68
C GLU A 107 -15.75 -9.61 -1.66
N THR A 108 -16.36 -9.54 -0.47
CA THR A 108 -17.68 -8.96 -0.26
C THR A 108 -17.66 -8.01 0.94
N SER A 109 -18.66 -7.12 1.02
CA SER A 109 -18.88 -6.24 2.15
C SER A 109 -20.37 -6.09 2.43
N GLY A 110 -20.72 -5.72 3.65
CA GLY A 110 -22.11 -5.60 4.02
C GLY A 110 -22.32 -5.16 5.46
N THR A 111 -23.52 -5.43 5.97
CA THR A 111 -23.85 -5.21 7.38
C THR A 111 -24.66 -6.40 7.89
N CYS A 112 -24.29 -6.91 9.07
CA CYS A 112 -24.99 -8.03 9.69
C CYS A 112 -25.10 -7.86 11.21
N ARG A 113 -26.00 -8.62 11.83
CA ARG A 113 -26.12 -8.69 13.31
C ARG A 113 -25.30 -9.82 13.93
N GLN A 114 -24.93 -10.79 13.10
CA GLN A 114 -24.17 -12.01 13.39
C GLN A 114 -23.75 -12.63 12.04
N PHE A 115 -22.70 -13.44 12.02
CA PHE A 115 -22.31 -14.23 10.86
C PHE A 115 -23.01 -15.59 10.90
N THR A 116 -23.54 -16.06 9.76
CA THR A 116 -24.21 -17.35 9.66
C THR A 116 -23.60 -18.16 8.53
N CYS A 117 -23.03 -19.32 8.86
CA CYS A 117 -22.44 -20.19 7.86
C CYS A 117 -23.51 -20.74 6.91
N LYS A 118 -23.36 -20.50 5.61
CA LYS A 118 -24.27 -20.99 4.56
C LYS A 118 -24.37 -22.51 4.47
N TYR A 119 -23.43 -23.26 5.06
CA TYR A 119 -23.41 -24.74 4.95
C TYR A 119 -24.36 -25.42 5.96
N HIS A 120 -24.19 -25.15 7.26
CA HIS A 120 -24.95 -25.83 8.33
C HIS A 120 -25.51 -24.87 9.37
N ALA A 121 -25.61 -23.57 9.03
CA ALA A 121 -26.20 -22.53 9.87
C ALA A 121 -25.55 -22.35 11.25
N TRP A 122 -24.28 -22.74 11.46
CA TRP A 122 -23.52 -22.31 12.64
C TRP A 122 -23.44 -20.78 12.65
N ARG A 123 -23.75 -20.14 13.79
CA ARG A 123 -23.82 -18.69 13.90
C ARG A 123 -22.79 -18.17 14.88
N TYR A 124 -22.16 -17.06 14.51
CA TYR A 124 -21.17 -16.38 15.31
C TYR A 124 -21.60 -14.95 15.55
N ASN A 125 -21.48 -14.44 16.77
CA ASN A 125 -21.69 -13.01 17.02
C ASN A 125 -20.56 -12.18 16.37
N LEU A 126 -20.64 -10.85 16.47
CA LEU A 126 -19.64 -9.97 15.87
C LEU A 126 -18.31 -9.95 16.64
N ASP A 127 -18.29 -10.52 17.85
CA ASP A 127 -17.10 -10.71 18.68
C ASP A 127 -16.42 -12.06 18.42
N GLY A 128 -17.00 -12.89 17.53
CA GLY A 128 -16.45 -14.18 17.10
C GLY A 128 -17.00 -15.39 17.85
N ASP A 129 -17.79 -15.22 18.92
CA ASP A 129 -18.28 -16.35 19.71
C ASP A 129 -19.31 -17.19 18.94
N LEU A 130 -19.22 -18.51 19.06
CA LEU A 130 -20.22 -19.45 18.53
C LEU A 130 -21.52 -19.38 19.35
N THR A 131 -22.56 -18.76 18.80
CA THR A 131 -23.81 -18.51 19.52
C THR A 131 -24.91 -19.54 19.21
N PHE A 132 -24.81 -20.29 18.12
CA PHE A 132 -25.82 -21.29 17.74
C PHE A 132 -25.23 -22.40 16.88
N VAL A 133 -25.69 -23.63 17.16
CA VAL A 133 -25.35 -24.86 16.44
C VAL A 133 -26.66 -25.55 16.05
N GLN A 134 -26.80 -25.87 14.76
CA GLN A 134 -27.95 -26.62 14.28
C GLN A 134 -27.92 -28.05 14.85
N GLN A 135 -29.01 -28.48 15.50
CA GLN A 135 -29.12 -29.80 16.16
C GLN A 135 -27.97 -30.06 17.17
N GLU A 136 -27.68 -29.08 18.03
CA GLU A 136 -26.59 -29.12 19.01
C GLU A 136 -26.53 -30.41 19.85
N GLY A 137 -27.69 -31.02 20.18
CA GLY A 137 -27.77 -32.24 20.97
C GLY A 137 -27.25 -33.52 20.30
N GLU A 138 -27.01 -33.50 18.98
CA GLU A 138 -26.41 -34.62 18.25
C GLU A 138 -24.87 -34.63 18.32
N PHE A 139 -24.26 -33.58 18.89
CA PHE A 139 -22.81 -33.50 19.08
C PHE A 139 -22.42 -34.06 20.45
N PHE A 140 -21.38 -34.88 20.47
CA PHE A 140 -20.80 -35.38 21.72
C PHE A 140 -19.96 -34.29 22.40
N ASP A 141 -20.29 -33.95 23.66
CA ASP A 141 -19.53 -33.05 24.53
C ASP A 141 -19.14 -31.70 23.90
N LEU A 142 -20.04 -31.10 23.10
CA LEU A 142 -19.75 -29.85 22.41
C LEU A 142 -19.68 -28.65 23.38
N ASP A 143 -18.46 -28.17 23.61
CA ASP A 143 -18.20 -26.90 24.27
C ASP A 143 -18.05 -25.77 23.24
N ARG A 144 -19.11 -24.98 23.05
CA ARG A 144 -19.13 -23.86 22.09
C ARG A 144 -18.00 -22.85 22.29
N SER A 145 -17.49 -22.68 23.51
CA SER A 145 -16.41 -21.71 23.80
C SER A 145 -15.11 -22.03 23.06
N ARG A 146 -14.90 -23.30 22.69
CA ARG A 146 -13.70 -23.77 21.97
C ARG A 146 -13.79 -23.60 20.45
N TYR A 147 -14.96 -23.23 19.94
CA TYR A 147 -15.27 -23.19 18.51
C TYR A 147 -15.76 -21.82 18.03
N GLY A 148 -15.40 -20.72 18.73
CA GLY A 148 -15.52 -19.37 18.19
C GLY A 148 -14.61 -19.13 16.97
N LEU A 149 -14.83 -18.06 16.21
CA LEU A 149 -13.98 -17.70 15.08
C LEU A 149 -12.53 -17.52 15.53
N VAL A 150 -11.58 -17.94 14.70
CA VAL A 150 -10.16 -17.75 14.99
C VAL A 150 -9.82 -16.28 14.75
N PRO A 151 -9.37 -15.53 15.77
CA PRO A 151 -9.05 -14.12 15.63
C PRO A 151 -7.80 -13.93 14.76
N VAL A 152 -7.75 -12.79 14.08
CA VAL A 152 -6.54 -12.23 13.47
C VAL A 152 -6.28 -10.92 14.21
N HIS A 153 -5.02 -10.66 14.60
CA HIS A 153 -4.68 -9.43 15.32
C HIS A 153 -5.04 -8.24 14.45
N CYS A 154 -5.66 -7.22 15.05
CA CYS A 154 -6.24 -6.10 14.32
C CYS A 154 -6.09 -4.83 15.15
N GLU A 155 -5.47 -3.82 14.57
CA GLU A 155 -5.25 -2.51 15.19
C GLU A 155 -5.58 -1.40 14.18
N VAL A 156 -5.95 -0.22 14.68
CA VAL A 156 -6.33 0.93 13.85
C VAL A 156 -5.42 2.11 14.19
N TRP A 157 -4.79 2.68 13.16
CA TRP A 157 -4.01 3.91 13.26
C TRP A 157 -4.57 4.96 12.30
N GLU A 158 -4.99 6.12 12.79
CA GLU A 158 -5.51 7.22 11.95
C GLU A 158 -6.58 6.80 10.90
N GLY A 159 -7.44 5.85 11.31
CA GLY A 159 -8.49 5.28 10.47
C GLY A 159 -8.03 4.20 9.48
N PHE A 160 -6.74 3.90 9.40
CA PHE A 160 -6.18 2.77 8.66
C PHE A 160 -6.23 1.50 9.50
N ILE A 161 -6.80 0.42 8.94
CA ILE A 161 -6.94 -0.87 9.60
C ILE A 161 -5.76 -1.75 9.20
N PHE A 162 -5.02 -2.23 10.20
CA PHE A 162 -3.91 -3.16 10.02
C PHE A 162 -4.21 -4.50 10.67
N VAL A 163 -3.70 -5.58 10.07
CA VAL A 163 -3.80 -6.93 10.62
C VAL A 163 -2.45 -7.61 10.72
N ASN A 164 -2.31 -8.55 11.66
CA ASN A 164 -1.14 -9.40 11.80
C ASN A 164 -1.56 -10.87 12.00
N PHE A 165 -0.93 -11.78 11.26
CA PHE A 165 -1.27 -13.21 11.23
C PHE A 165 -0.38 -14.07 12.12
N ALA A 166 0.64 -13.49 12.77
CA ALA A 166 1.44 -14.19 13.73
C ALA A 166 0.56 -14.65 14.90
N LYS A 167 0.92 -15.78 15.52
CA LYS A 167 0.22 -16.25 16.71
C LYS A 167 0.21 -15.16 17.80
N GLU A 168 1.37 -14.53 17.98
CA GLU A 168 1.57 -13.33 18.79
C GLU A 168 2.41 -12.35 17.94
N PRO A 169 1.97 -11.10 17.72
CA PRO A 169 2.76 -10.11 16.99
C PRO A 169 4.06 -9.83 17.74
N GLU A 170 5.16 -9.72 17.01
CA GLU A 170 6.49 -9.45 17.59
C GLU A 170 6.59 -8.04 18.22
N GLN A 171 5.71 -7.14 17.79
CA GLN A 171 5.62 -5.76 18.25
C GLN A 171 4.21 -5.21 18.01
N SER A 172 3.83 -4.16 18.75
CA SER A 172 2.57 -3.45 18.54
C SER A 172 2.51 -2.77 17.17
N LEU A 173 1.33 -2.40 16.69
CA LEU A 173 1.23 -1.62 15.45
C LEU A 173 1.99 -0.30 15.56
N THR A 174 1.89 0.39 16.69
CA THR A 174 2.54 1.71 16.87
C THR A 174 4.06 1.60 16.80
N ASP A 175 4.64 0.57 17.41
CA ASP A 175 6.09 0.31 17.36
C ASP A 175 6.55 -0.07 15.95
N PHE A 176 5.76 -0.91 15.25
CA PHE A 176 6.02 -1.29 13.87
C PHE A 176 6.07 -0.07 12.94
N LEU A 177 5.05 0.80 13.01
CA LEU A 177 4.97 2.01 12.18
C LEU A 177 6.10 3.00 12.49
N GLY A 178 6.43 3.17 13.77
CA GLY A 178 7.50 4.05 14.25
C GLY A 178 7.30 5.54 13.95
N PRO A 179 8.15 6.41 14.53
CA PRO A 179 8.07 7.88 14.39
C PRO A 179 7.88 8.42 12.97
N MET A 180 8.57 7.88 11.96
CA MET A 180 8.43 8.38 10.58
C MET A 180 6.97 8.34 10.09
N ILE A 181 6.19 7.36 10.51
CA ILE A 181 4.78 7.24 10.16
C ILE A 181 3.90 7.88 11.22
N THR A 182 4.16 7.63 12.51
CA THR A 182 3.30 8.14 13.58
C THR A 182 3.32 9.67 13.70
N ASP A 183 4.37 10.34 13.20
CA ASP A 183 4.43 11.80 13.07
C ASP A 183 3.48 12.37 11.99
N LEU A 184 2.78 11.51 11.23
CA LEU A 184 1.67 11.89 10.35
C LEU A 184 0.33 11.98 11.09
N ALA A 185 0.29 11.63 12.37
CA ALA A 185 -0.91 11.71 13.19
C ALA A 185 -1.53 13.12 13.15
N GLY A 186 -2.85 13.17 13.14
CA GLY A 186 -3.61 14.41 12.98
C GLY A 186 -3.73 14.93 11.54
N TYR A 187 -3.21 14.22 10.52
CA TYR A 187 -3.61 14.50 9.15
C TYR A 187 -5.13 14.30 9.00
N PRO A 188 -5.87 15.20 8.32
CA PRO A 188 -7.33 15.14 8.27
C PRO A 188 -7.84 14.10 7.26
N PHE A 189 -7.49 12.83 7.47
CA PHE A 189 -7.90 11.72 6.61
C PHE A 189 -9.43 11.61 6.51
N ASP A 190 -10.14 11.91 7.59
CA ASP A 190 -11.61 11.88 7.69
C ASP A 190 -12.31 12.91 6.78
N LYS A 191 -11.62 14.01 6.45
CA LYS A 191 -12.14 15.04 5.53
C LYS A 191 -12.04 14.62 4.06
N MET A 192 -11.28 13.57 3.74
CA MET A 192 -11.03 13.14 2.36
C MET A 192 -12.08 12.16 1.84
N THR A 193 -13.32 12.65 1.75
CA THR A 193 -14.50 11.81 1.46
C THR A 193 -14.72 11.52 -0.01
N SER A 194 -14.08 12.26 -0.92
CA SER A 194 -14.18 12.06 -2.37
C SER A 194 -13.08 11.10 -2.82
N ARG A 195 -13.48 9.90 -3.29
CA ARG A 195 -12.55 8.79 -3.51
C ARG A 195 -12.67 8.19 -4.91
N TRP A 196 -11.52 7.83 -5.48
CA TRP A 196 -11.42 7.05 -6.71
C TRP A 196 -10.56 5.83 -6.44
N HIS A 197 -11.08 4.66 -6.77
CA HIS A 197 -10.41 3.39 -6.53
C HIS A 197 -10.15 2.69 -7.86
N TYR A 198 -8.94 2.17 -8.01
CA TYR A 198 -8.48 1.40 -9.14
C TYR A 198 -7.89 0.09 -8.63
N ARG A 199 -8.23 -1.02 -9.29
CA ARG A 199 -7.68 -2.34 -9.04
C ARG A 199 -7.18 -2.93 -10.34
N SER A 200 -5.98 -3.49 -10.35
CA SER A 200 -5.41 -4.20 -11.49
C SER A 200 -4.75 -5.50 -11.04
N GLU A 201 -4.84 -6.52 -11.87
CA GLU A 201 -3.99 -7.71 -11.78
C GLU A 201 -2.77 -7.47 -12.68
N VAL A 202 -1.58 -7.58 -12.11
CA VAL A 202 -0.32 -7.24 -12.76
C VAL A 202 0.56 -8.48 -12.82
N LYS A 203 1.05 -8.83 -14.00
CA LYS A 203 1.94 -9.98 -14.25
C LYS A 203 3.42 -9.64 -14.00
N ALA A 204 3.68 -9.08 -12.83
CA ALA A 204 5.02 -8.82 -12.33
C ALA A 204 5.09 -9.14 -10.83
N ASN A 205 6.30 -9.41 -10.32
CA ASN A 205 6.52 -9.48 -8.88
C ASN A 205 6.13 -8.14 -8.22
N TRP A 206 5.55 -8.23 -7.03
CA TRP A 206 5.08 -7.07 -6.27
C TRP A 206 6.20 -6.06 -5.95
N LYS A 207 7.44 -6.52 -5.74
CA LYS A 207 8.59 -5.66 -5.44
C LYS A 207 9.01 -4.84 -6.65
N LEU A 208 9.05 -5.43 -7.85
CA LEU A 208 9.33 -4.69 -9.09
C LEU A 208 8.31 -3.57 -9.34
N TYR A 209 7.04 -3.82 -9.00
CA TYR A 209 6.01 -2.77 -9.09
C TYR A 209 6.20 -1.70 -8.02
N MET A 210 6.56 -2.09 -6.82
CA MET A 210 6.86 -1.17 -5.73
C MET A 210 8.08 -0.29 -6.01
N ASP A 211 9.11 -0.84 -6.66
CA ASP A 211 10.34 -0.13 -7.04
C ASP A 211 10.03 1.11 -7.87
N ALA A 212 9.13 0.99 -8.85
CA ALA A 212 8.72 2.09 -9.71
C ALA A 212 8.05 3.25 -8.96
N PHE A 213 7.53 3.05 -7.74
CA PHE A 213 6.97 4.12 -6.91
C PHE A 213 7.92 4.62 -5.82
N GLN A 214 9.17 4.17 -5.84
CA GLN A 214 10.24 4.54 -4.90
C GLN A 214 11.38 5.33 -5.56
N GLU A 215 11.32 5.52 -6.86
CA GLU A 215 12.18 6.40 -7.64
C GLU A 215 11.36 7.17 -8.69
N PHE A 216 11.97 8.18 -9.30
CA PHE A 216 11.38 8.94 -10.40
C PHE A 216 12.36 9.06 -11.58
N TYR A 217 13.36 8.19 -11.63
CA TYR A 217 14.34 8.08 -12.70
C TYR A 217 13.67 7.67 -14.03
N HIS A 218 12.68 6.77 -13.99
CA HIS A 218 11.95 6.37 -15.20
C HIS A 218 10.97 7.45 -15.69
N ALA A 219 10.44 8.28 -14.78
CA ALA A 219 9.28 9.13 -15.04
C ALA A 219 9.45 10.11 -16.23
N PRO A 220 10.59 10.82 -16.40
CA PRO A 220 10.80 11.70 -17.55
C PRO A 220 10.81 10.99 -18.91
N VAL A 221 11.10 9.69 -18.92
CA VAL A 221 11.19 8.89 -20.15
C VAL A 221 9.88 8.16 -20.41
N LEU A 222 9.44 7.33 -19.47
CA LEU A 222 8.27 6.48 -19.64
C LEU A 222 7.00 7.31 -19.87
N HIS A 223 6.84 8.40 -19.10
CA HIS A 223 5.63 9.22 -19.13
C HIS A 223 5.72 10.44 -20.03
N ALA A 224 6.74 10.55 -20.87
CA ALA A 224 6.98 11.73 -21.70
C ALA A 224 5.76 12.10 -22.57
N ASN A 225 5.01 11.11 -23.04
CA ASN A 225 3.83 11.30 -23.90
C ASN A 225 2.56 11.75 -23.13
N GLN A 226 2.59 11.78 -21.79
CA GLN A 226 1.47 12.26 -20.97
C GLN A 226 1.46 13.78 -20.78
N THR A 227 2.51 14.46 -21.23
CA THR A 227 2.70 15.90 -21.08
C THR A 227 3.04 16.55 -22.43
N PRO A 228 2.81 17.85 -22.61
CA PRO A 228 3.19 18.53 -23.84
C PRO A 228 4.69 18.42 -24.12
N THR A 229 5.07 18.37 -25.40
CA THR A 229 6.47 18.17 -25.84
C THR A 229 7.45 19.18 -25.22
N ALA A 230 7.02 20.43 -25.00
CA ALA A 230 7.85 21.44 -24.36
C ALA A 230 8.17 21.08 -22.90
N PHE A 231 7.20 20.54 -22.17
CA PHE A 231 7.37 20.10 -20.79
C PHE A 231 8.24 18.84 -20.72
N SER A 232 7.96 17.82 -21.53
CA SER A 232 8.71 16.56 -21.48
C SER A 232 10.19 16.75 -21.83
N LYS A 233 10.51 17.64 -22.78
CA LYS A 233 11.91 18.03 -23.06
C LYS A 233 12.58 18.69 -21.87
N ALA A 234 11.91 19.67 -21.24
CA ALA A 234 12.45 20.35 -20.07
C ALA A 234 12.64 19.39 -18.89
N ALA A 235 11.72 18.45 -18.68
CA ALA A 235 11.82 17.42 -17.65
C ALA A 235 12.99 16.45 -17.92
N ALA A 236 13.18 16.02 -19.17
CA ALA A 236 14.30 15.16 -19.54
C ALA A 236 15.66 15.86 -19.38
N GLU A 237 15.76 17.14 -19.74
CA GLU A 237 16.97 17.95 -19.55
C GLU A 237 17.29 18.20 -18.07
N ALA A 238 16.25 18.41 -17.25
CA ALA A 238 16.41 18.59 -15.81
C ALA A 238 16.82 17.30 -15.10
N GLY A 239 16.41 16.13 -15.63
CA GLY A 239 16.57 14.84 -14.98
C GLY A 239 15.79 14.73 -13.68
N PHE A 240 16.11 13.71 -12.89
CA PHE A 240 15.52 13.49 -11.56
C PHE A 240 16.56 13.65 -10.45
N GLU A 241 16.23 14.48 -9.47
CA GLU A 241 16.96 14.60 -8.22
C GLU A 241 15.98 14.85 -7.06
N ALA A 242 15.80 13.86 -6.18
CA ALA A 242 14.96 14.06 -5.00
C ALA A 242 15.72 14.83 -3.91
N PRO A 243 15.06 15.80 -3.25
CA PRO A 243 15.64 16.59 -2.17
C PRO A 243 15.85 15.80 -0.87
N HIS A 244 15.13 14.69 -0.65
CA HIS A 244 15.21 13.98 0.62
C HIS A 244 14.82 12.51 0.51
N TYR A 245 15.61 11.67 1.17
CA TYR A 245 15.32 10.26 1.44
C TYR A 245 15.45 9.98 2.93
N ARG A 246 14.53 9.19 3.47
CA ARG A 246 14.58 8.71 4.86
C ARG A 246 14.28 7.22 4.91
N ILE A 247 15.09 6.48 5.65
CA ILE A 247 14.87 5.07 5.98
C ILE A 247 14.69 4.97 7.50
N GLN A 248 13.70 4.17 7.93
CA GLN A 248 13.48 3.90 9.35
C GLN A 248 12.89 2.50 9.54
N GLY A 249 13.70 1.60 10.09
CA GLY A 249 13.34 0.18 10.16
C GLY A 249 13.00 -0.33 8.75
N PRO A 250 11.93 -1.13 8.57
CA PRO A 250 11.58 -1.68 7.26
C PRO A 250 10.94 -0.63 6.33
N HIS A 251 10.60 0.54 6.85
CA HIS A 251 9.88 1.59 6.15
C HIS A 251 10.81 2.62 5.52
N ARG A 252 10.31 3.34 4.53
CA ARG A 252 11.09 4.39 3.86
C ARG A 252 10.23 5.49 3.25
N LEU A 253 10.89 6.58 2.90
CA LEU A 253 10.28 7.80 2.40
C LEU A 253 11.18 8.46 1.35
N VAL A 254 10.57 8.93 0.27
CA VAL A 254 11.13 9.95 -0.63
C VAL A 254 10.24 11.18 -0.67
N SER A 255 10.83 12.37 -0.53
CA SER A 255 10.17 13.64 -0.82
C SER A 255 10.63 14.16 -2.17
N THR A 256 9.72 14.74 -2.94
CA THR A 256 10.05 15.39 -4.22
C THR A 256 9.70 16.87 -4.22
N SER A 257 10.48 17.63 -5.00
CA SER A 257 10.07 18.99 -5.36
C SER A 257 8.95 18.96 -6.40
N GLY A 258 8.00 19.87 -6.28
CA GLY A 258 6.86 19.97 -7.17
C GLY A 258 7.07 20.94 -8.34
N ILE A 259 5.97 21.20 -9.03
CA ILE A 259 5.84 22.28 -10.01
C ILE A 259 4.60 23.10 -9.68
N ARG A 260 4.65 24.40 -9.93
CA ARG A 260 3.47 25.25 -9.94
C ARG A 260 2.97 25.33 -11.37
N ALA A 261 2.07 24.40 -11.72
CA ALA A 261 1.63 24.24 -13.11
C ALA A 261 1.13 25.57 -13.71
N TRP A 262 0.40 26.37 -12.94
CA TRP A 262 -0.12 27.69 -13.34
C TRP A 262 0.96 28.75 -13.63
N GLU A 263 2.21 28.55 -13.21
CA GLU A 263 3.35 29.44 -13.51
C GLU A 263 4.09 29.07 -14.79
N LEU A 264 3.81 27.88 -15.36
CA LEU A 264 4.46 27.43 -16.59
C LEU A 264 4.01 28.25 -17.81
N ASP A 265 4.77 28.15 -18.90
CA ASP A 265 4.31 28.64 -20.20
C ASP A 265 3.10 27.80 -20.68
N ALA A 266 2.17 28.42 -21.40
CA ALA A 266 0.99 27.73 -21.91
C ALA A 266 1.34 26.55 -22.84
N SER A 267 2.47 26.60 -23.55
CA SER A 267 2.95 25.48 -24.38
C SER A 267 3.40 24.26 -23.59
N MET A 268 3.60 24.40 -22.27
CA MET A 268 3.97 23.33 -21.35
C MET A 268 2.78 22.73 -20.59
N ARG A 269 1.56 23.23 -20.83
CA ARG A 269 0.33 22.72 -20.23
C ARG A 269 -0.62 22.16 -21.28
N LYS A 270 -1.46 21.20 -20.89
CA LYS A 270 -2.56 20.73 -21.73
C LYS A 270 -3.74 21.71 -21.59
N PRO A 271 -4.49 22.02 -22.66
CA PRO A 271 -5.65 22.91 -22.56
C PRO A 271 -6.69 22.47 -21.52
N ILE A 272 -6.85 21.15 -21.33
CA ILE A 272 -7.75 20.62 -20.30
C ILE A 272 -7.28 20.93 -18.88
N GLU A 273 -5.98 21.06 -18.65
CA GLU A 273 -5.42 21.42 -17.34
C GLU A 273 -5.76 22.87 -16.99
N ASP A 274 -5.71 23.79 -17.97
CA ASP A 274 -6.13 25.18 -17.79
C ASP A 274 -7.64 25.29 -17.52
N ILE A 275 -8.45 24.53 -18.26
CA ILE A 275 -9.92 24.54 -18.11
C ILE A 275 -10.33 24.00 -16.72
N CYS A 276 -9.75 22.88 -16.31
CA CYS A 276 -10.08 22.20 -15.07
C CYS A 276 -9.31 22.73 -13.86
N GLN A 277 -8.24 23.49 -14.08
CA GLN A 277 -7.26 23.90 -13.06
C GLN A 277 -6.78 22.70 -12.24
N SER A 278 -6.37 21.65 -12.96
CA SER A 278 -5.93 20.38 -12.37
C SER A 278 -5.04 19.64 -13.37
N GLY A 279 -4.28 18.65 -12.91
CA GLY A 279 -3.42 17.81 -13.75
C GLY A 279 -2.83 16.64 -12.97
N LEU A 280 -1.61 16.22 -13.33
CA LEU A 280 -0.89 15.13 -12.65
C LEU A 280 -0.79 15.36 -11.13
N PHE A 281 -0.43 16.57 -10.71
CA PHE A 281 -0.25 16.95 -9.31
C PHE A 281 -1.57 17.22 -8.57
N GLY A 282 -2.70 16.98 -9.24
CA GLY A 282 -4.05 17.26 -8.74
C GLY A 282 -4.53 18.70 -8.98
N PRO A 283 -5.65 19.09 -8.34
CA PRO A 283 -6.20 20.43 -8.43
C PRO A 283 -5.19 21.51 -8.01
N TRP A 284 -5.19 22.65 -8.70
CA TRP A 284 -4.26 23.75 -8.43
C TRP A 284 -4.60 24.52 -7.16
N GLU A 285 -5.90 24.63 -6.85
CA GLU A 285 -6.37 25.23 -5.62
C GLU A 285 -6.17 24.25 -4.46
N LYS A 286 -5.25 24.60 -3.56
CA LYS A 286 -5.02 23.86 -2.33
C LYS A 286 -6.17 24.11 -1.35
N PRO A 287 -6.86 23.06 -0.87
CA PRO A 287 -7.90 23.20 0.14
C PRO A 287 -7.31 23.63 1.50
N ASP A 288 -8.07 24.38 2.28
CA ASP A 288 -7.74 24.63 3.69
C ASP A 288 -8.06 23.38 4.51
N LEU A 289 -7.00 22.69 4.91
CA LEU A 289 -7.07 21.47 5.71
C LEU A 289 -6.72 21.71 7.18
N GLY A 290 -6.38 22.94 7.56
CA GLY A 290 -5.82 23.29 8.86
C GLY A 290 -4.31 23.02 8.96
N PRO A 291 -3.75 23.00 10.19
CA PRO A 291 -2.34 22.68 10.41
C PRO A 291 -1.99 21.28 9.92
N MET A 292 -0.89 21.16 9.17
CA MET A 292 -0.38 19.87 8.69
C MET A 292 0.59 19.25 9.71
N PRO A 293 0.63 17.90 9.82
CA PRO A 293 1.58 17.21 10.69
C PRO A 293 3.04 17.54 10.37
N THR A 294 3.89 17.52 11.38
CA THR A 294 5.33 17.80 11.23
C THR A 294 6.09 16.73 10.46
N GLY A 295 5.51 15.53 10.32
CA GLY A 295 6.06 14.46 9.48
C GLY A 295 6.04 14.75 7.98
N LEU A 296 5.25 15.73 7.53
CA LEU A 296 5.13 16.11 6.12
C LEU A 296 6.17 17.15 5.68
N ASN A 297 6.56 17.07 4.42
CA ASN A 297 7.62 17.83 3.74
C ASN A 297 8.92 17.89 4.56
N PRO A 298 9.53 16.76 4.97
CA PRO A 298 10.80 16.77 5.69
C PRO A 298 11.94 17.38 4.87
N ALA A 299 11.83 17.34 3.52
CA ALA A 299 12.71 18.06 2.61
C ALA A 299 12.68 19.59 2.80
N ARG A 300 11.60 20.14 3.37
CA ARG A 300 11.35 21.59 3.49
C ARG A 300 11.50 22.34 2.16
N CYS A 301 11.10 21.68 1.08
CA CYS A 301 11.20 22.24 -0.26
C CYS A 301 9.93 23.02 -0.63
N ASP A 302 10.10 24.06 -1.45
CA ASP A 302 9.02 24.85 -2.04
C ASP A 302 9.36 25.17 -3.50
N PRO A 303 8.54 24.76 -4.49
CA PRO A 303 7.30 23.99 -4.33
C PRO A 303 7.55 22.57 -3.80
N TRP A 304 6.76 22.17 -2.79
CA TRP A 304 6.66 20.78 -2.34
C TRP A 304 5.78 20.00 -3.33
N GLY A 305 6.31 18.90 -3.86
CA GLY A 305 5.62 18.05 -4.81
C GLY A 305 4.80 17.00 -4.08
N LEU A 306 5.49 15.99 -3.58
CA LEU A 306 4.89 14.94 -2.77
C LEU A 306 5.86 14.37 -1.75
N ASP A 307 5.30 13.66 -0.77
CA ASP A 307 6.01 12.70 0.07
C ASP A 307 5.43 11.31 -0.20
N SER A 308 6.27 10.33 -0.48
CA SER A 308 5.91 8.92 -0.70
C SER A 308 6.40 8.07 0.46
N PHE A 309 5.51 7.76 1.41
CA PHE A 309 5.79 6.88 2.53
C PHE A 309 5.46 5.44 2.15
N GLN A 310 6.46 4.58 2.10
CA GLN A 310 6.26 3.15 1.87
C GLN A 310 6.38 2.40 3.19
N LEU A 311 5.24 1.85 3.61
CA LEU A 311 5.05 1.02 4.78
C LEU A 311 5.15 -0.44 4.34
N PHE A 312 6.36 -0.99 4.46
CA PHE A 312 6.63 -2.39 4.21
C PHE A 312 5.66 -3.31 4.98
N PRO A 313 5.17 -4.41 4.38
CA PRO A 313 5.48 -4.83 3.03
C PRO A 313 4.49 -4.31 1.98
N ASN A 314 3.23 -4.04 2.34
CA ASN A 314 2.15 -4.03 1.35
C ASN A 314 1.52 -2.66 1.08
N PHE A 315 2.00 -1.57 1.68
CA PHE A 315 1.23 -0.33 1.74
C PHE A 315 2.08 0.92 1.48
N THR A 316 1.53 1.87 0.73
CA THR A 316 2.15 3.19 0.51
C THR A 316 1.11 4.28 0.75
N ILE A 317 1.53 5.38 1.37
CA ILE A 317 0.76 6.62 1.46
C ILE A 317 1.54 7.73 0.75
N LEU A 318 0.95 8.33 -0.27
CA LEU A 318 1.51 9.49 -0.98
C LEU A 318 0.73 10.74 -0.62
N PHE A 319 1.41 11.74 -0.06
CA PHE A 319 0.81 13.06 0.20
C PHE A 319 1.27 14.05 -0.85
N TRP A 320 0.33 14.71 -1.50
CA TRP A 320 0.61 15.74 -2.49
C TRP A 320 0.55 17.13 -1.85
N GLY A 321 1.48 18.01 -2.24
CA GLY A 321 1.56 19.38 -1.73
C GLY A 321 0.28 20.19 -1.94
N GLN A 322 -0.55 19.78 -2.91
CA GLN A 322 -1.85 20.33 -3.27
C GLN A 322 -2.99 19.90 -2.32
N GLY A 323 -2.71 19.19 -1.21
CA GLY A 323 -3.71 18.92 -0.17
C GLY A 323 -4.64 17.76 -0.48
N TRP A 324 -4.10 16.71 -1.08
CA TRP A 324 -4.77 15.42 -1.26
C TRP A 324 -3.75 14.31 -1.06
N TYR A 325 -4.23 13.09 -0.84
CA TYR A 325 -3.34 11.94 -0.71
C TYR A 325 -3.87 10.76 -1.52
N LEU A 326 -3.01 9.79 -1.75
CA LEU A 326 -3.41 8.50 -2.30
C LEU A 326 -2.77 7.38 -1.50
N THR A 327 -3.27 6.17 -1.70
CA THR A 327 -2.66 4.97 -1.18
C THR A 327 -2.45 3.94 -2.27
N TYR A 328 -1.40 3.14 -2.10
CA TYR A 328 -1.18 1.92 -2.88
C TYR A 328 -1.17 0.70 -1.98
N HIS A 329 -1.78 -0.37 -2.46
CA HIS A 329 -1.64 -1.70 -1.88
C HIS A 329 -1.11 -2.68 -2.91
N TYR A 330 -0.18 -3.51 -2.46
CA TYR A 330 0.48 -4.51 -3.27
C TYR A 330 0.20 -5.88 -2.64
N TRP A 331 -0.61 -6.68 -3.30
CA TRP A 331 -1.07 -7.99 -2.81
C TRP A 331 -0.49 -9.10 -3.68
N PRO A 332 0.63 -9.72 -3.29
CA PRO A 332 1.22 -10.79 -4.07
C PRO A 332 0.26 -11.97 -4.21
N THR A 333 0.14 -12.48 -5.44
CA THR A 333 -0.66 -13.67 -5.77
C THR A 333 0.24 -14.83 -6.18
N SER A 334 1.44 -14.56 -6.68
CA SER A 334 2.52 -15.52 -6.91
C SER A 334 3.88 -14.83 -6.83
N TYR A 335 4.96 -15.54 -7.11
CA TYR A 335 6.31 -14.97 -7.25
C TYR A 335 6.45 -13.98 -8.41
N ASN A 336 5.51 -13.94 -9.36
CA ASN A 336 5.57 -13.08 -10.54
C ASN A 336 4.22 -12.44 -10.92
N THR A 337 3.26 -12.45 -10.00
CA THR A 337 1.97 -11.77 -10.17
C THR A 337 1.53 -11.15 -8.85
N HIS A 338 0.82 -10.04 -8.94
CA HIS A 338 0.17 -9.41 -7.79
C HIS A 338 -1.09 -8.67 -8.20
N ILE A 339 -1.93 -8.35 -7.21
CA ILE A 339 -3.01 -7.38 -7.33
C ILE A 339 -2.49 -6.04 -6.82
N PHE A 340 -2.61 -5.00 -7.65
CA PHE A 340 -2.37 -3.62 -7.27
C PHE A 340 -3.70 -2.91 -7.02
N GLU A 341 -3.79 -2.17 -5.92
CA GLU A 341 -4.93 -1.31 -5.61
C GLU A 341 -4.44 0.12 -5.36
N GLY A 342 -4.97 1.08 -6.11
CA GLY A 342 -4.69 2.50 -5.95
C GLY A 342 -5.95 3.26 -5.56
N THR A 343 -5.91 4.01 -4.46
CA THR A 343 -7.06 4.84 -4.04
C THR A 343 -6.64 6.28 -3.84
N LEU A 344 -7.30 7.22 -4.52
CA LEU A 344 -7.09 8.65 -4.37
C LEU A 344 -8.14 9.22 -3.43
N TYR A 345 -7.70 10.12 -2.56
CA TYR A 345 -8.50 10.71 -1.49
C TYR A 345 -8.40 12.23 -1.58
N PHE A 346 -9.53 12.85 -1.92
CA PHE A 346 -9.67 14.30 -2.01
C PHE A 346 -10.74 14.78 -1.03
N PRO A 347 -10.70 16.06 -0.62
CA PRO A 347 -11.82 16.66 0.06
C PRO A 347 -13.09 16.61 -0.78
N GLN A 348 -14.25 16.69 -0.12
CA GLN A 348 -15.52 16.77 -0.82
C GLN A 348 -15.54 17.95 -1.80
N ALA A 349 -15.75 17.67 -3.08
CA ALA A 349 -15.96 18.72 -4.08
C ALA A 349 -17.27 19.48 -3.79
N ARG A 350 -17.18 20.82 -3.81
CA ARG A 350 -18.26 21.79 -3.56
C ARG A 350 -18.80 22.40 -4.85
N THR A 351 -18.04 22.31 -5.94
CA THR A 351 -18.45 22.82 -7.26
C THR A 351 -18.25 21.76 -8.35
N PRO A 352 -18.97 21.85 -9.48
CA PRO A 352 -18.72 20.98 -10.63
C PRO A 352 -17.28 21.07 -11.14
N ARG A 353 -16.65 22.25 -11.09
CA ARG A 353 -15.25 22.44 -11.49
C ARG A 353 -14.30 21.65 -10.59
N GLU A 354 -14.44 21.77 -9.28
CA GLU A 354 -13.64 21.00 -8.31
C GLU A 354 -13.80 19.49 -8.55
N ARG A 355 -15.03 19.03 -8.80
CA ARG A 355 -15.30 17.61 -9.08
C ARG A 355 -14.59 17.14 -10.36
N VAL A 356 -14.73 17.89 -11.46
CA VAL A 356 -14.05 17.58 -12.73
C VAL A 356 -12.53 17.66 -12.59
N GLY A 357 -12.00 18.59 -11.79
CA GLY A 357 -10.58 18.67 -11.49
C GLY A 357 -10.04 17.42 -10.77
N GLN A 358 -10.78 16.90 -9.79
CA GLN A 358 -10.44 15.63 -9.13
C GLN A 358 -10.53 14.44 -10.11
N GLU A 359 -11.53 14.41 -10.99
CA GLU A 359 -11.66 13.37 -12.02
C GLU A 359 -10.51 13.39 -13.04
N LEU A 360 -10.03 14.58 -13.44
CA LEU A 360 -8.86 14.71 -14.31
C LEU A 360 -7.59 14.17 -13.64
N ALA A 361 -7.41 14.44 -12.34
CA ALA A 361 -6.29 13.92 -11.57
C ALA A 361 -6.35 12.39 -11.46
N ALA A 362 -7.54 11.84 -11.16
CA ALA A 362 -7.77 10.40 -11.09
C ALA A 362 -7.56 9.70 -12.44
N ALA A 363 -8.08 10.28 -13.53
CA ALA A 363 -7.85 9.80 -14.88
C ALA A 363 -6.37 9.82 -15.25
N SER A 364 -5.66 10.91 -14.91
CA SER A 364 -4.22 11.02 -15.11
C SER A 364 -3.51 9.90 -14.36
N PHE A 365 -3.68 9.79 -13.05
CA PHE A 365 -3.08 8.72 -12.22
C PHE A 365 -3.23 7.33 -12.84
N LYS A 366 -4.45 6.98 -13.28
CA LYS A 366 -4.74 5.69 -13.90
C LYS A 366 -3.90 5.48 -15.17
N GLU A 367 -3.71 6.49 -16.02
CA GLU A 367 -2.86 6.37 -17.22
C GLU A 367 -1.37 6.16 -16.87
N TYR A 368 -0.85 6.77 -15.79
CA TYR A 368 0.52 6.52 -15.32
C TYR A 368 0.67 5.08 -14.83
N GLY A 369 -0.21 4.65 -13.92
CA GLY A 369 -0.16 3.29 -13.38
C GLY A 369 -0.29 2.19 -14.45
N LEU A 370 -1.02 2.44 -15.54
CA LEU A 370 -1.11 1.52 -16.69
C LEU A 370 0.20 1.43 -17.49
N GLN A 371 0.93 2.55 -17.65
CA GLN A 371 2.24 2.54 -18.30
C GLN A 371 3.27 1.78 -17.46
N ASP A 372 3.25 1.98 -16.15
CA ASP A 372 4.12 1.27 -15.21
C ASP A 372 3.83 -0.23 -15.27
N ALA A 373 2.55 -0.61 -15.20
CA ALA A 373 2.14 -2.01 -15.25
C ALA A 373 2.60 -2.68 -16.54
N ASN A 374 2.35 -2.07 -17.69
CA ASN A 374 2.77 -2.64 -18.97
C ASN A 374 4.29 -2.81 -19.07
N THR A 375 5.05 -1.79 -18.64
CA THR A 375 6.52 -1.82 -18.67
C THR A 375 7.08 -2.90 -17.75
N LEU A 376 6.48 -3.08 -16.58
CA LEU A 376 6.95 -4.03 -15.58
C LEU A 376 6.51 -5.47 -15.88
N GLU A 377 5.38 -5.69 -16.54
CA GLU A 377 5.06 -7.00 -17.10
C GLU A 377 6.05 -7.41 -18.19
N ALA A 378 6.45 -6.46 -19.07
CA ALA A 378 7.50 -6.70 -20.04
C ALA A 378 8.84 -7.00 -19.34
N THR A 379 9.16 -6.26 -18.27
CA THR A 379 10.36 -6.49 -17.45
C THR A 379 10.36 -7.88 -16.85
N GLN A 380 9.29 -8.27 -16.13
CA GLN A 380 9.15 -9.61 -15.56
C GLN A 380 9.32 -10.69 -16.63
N SER A 381 8.68 -10.53 -17.80
CA SER A 381 8.77 -11.51 -18.88
C SER A 381 10.22 -11.78 -19.34
N MET A 382 11.07 -10.75 -19.31
CA MET A 382 12.48 -10.88 -19.64
C MET A 382 13.30 -11.43 -18.47
N LEU A 383 12.96 -11.09 -17.23
CA LEU A 383 13.61 -11.64 -16.04
C LEU A 383 13.38 -13.16 -15.92
N GLU A 384 12.23 -13.68 -16.38
CA GLU A 384 11.98 -15.13 -16.44
C GLU A 384 13.00 -15.89 -17.31
N THR A 385 13.65 -15.22 -18.27
CA THR A 385 14.69 -15.85 -19.10
C THR A 385 16.00 -16.12 -18.35
N ARG A 386 16.17 -15.52 -17.15
CA ARG A 386 17.38 -15.61 -16.32
C ARG A 386 18.68 -15.18 -17.01
N ILE A 387 18.59 -14.40 -18.09
CA ILE A 387 19.76 -13.81 -18.77
C ILE A 387 20.45 -12.77 -17.89
N LEU A 388 19.68 -12.04 -17.08
CA LEU A 388 20.16 -11.12 -16.06
C LEU A 388 19.80 -11.65 -14.68
N ASP A 389 20.79 -11.77 -13.81
CA ASP A 389 20.64 -12.16 -12.41
C ASP A 389 20.74 -10.97 -11.46
N LYS A 390 21.38 -9.88 -11.91
CA LYS A 390 21.66 -8.68 -11.11
C LYS A 390 21.47 -7.39 -11.91
N TYR A 391 21.29 -6.29 -11.18
CA TYR A 391 21.15 -4.96 -11.74
C TYR A 391 21.84 -3.91 -10.87
N LEU A 392 22.23 -2.81 -11.52
CA LEU A 392 22.86 -1.67 -10.86
C LEU A 392 21.80 -0.63 -10.53
N LEU A 393 22.00 0.06 -9.41
CA LEU A 393 21.17 1.15 -8.96
C LEU A 393 22.03 2.39 -8.79
N CYS A 394 21.53 3.53 -9.25
CA CYS A 394 22.14 4.82 -9.00
C CYS A 394 21.77 5.34 -7.59
N ASP A 395 22.36 6.47 -7.21
CA ASP A 395 22.18 7.06 -5.87
C ASP A 395 20.72 7.49 -5.57
N GLN A 396 19.93 7.80 -6.60
CA GLN A 396 18.52 8.19 -6.45
C GLN A 396 17.57 6.98 -6.29
N GLU A 397 18.09 5.76 -6.43
CA GLU A 397 17.33 4.51 -6.36
C GLU A 397 17.61 3.75 -5.05
N ILE A 398 18.09 4.48 -4.03
CA ILE A 398 18.46 3.91 -2.73
C ILE A 398 17.32 3.19 -2.02
N LEU A 399 16.07 3.61 -2.24
CA LEU A 399 14.90 2.99 -1.62
C LEU A 399 14.57 1.61 -2.22
N ILE A 400 14.91 1.39 -3.48
CA ILE A 400 14.85 0.07 -4.12
C ILE A 400 15.85 -0.85 -3.43
N ARG A 401 17.10 -0.40 -3.29
CA ARG A 401 18.15 -1.16 -2.58
C ARG A 401 17.72 -1.55 -1.18
N HIS A 402 17.10 -0.63 -0.46
CA HIS A 402 16.53 -0.89 0.85
C HIS A 402 15.40 -1.95 0.81
N LEU A 403 14.52 -1.95 -0.20
CA LEU A 403 13.46 -2.97 -0.34
C LEU A 403 14.00 -4.40 -0.37
N HIS A 404 14.95 -4.63 -1.27
CA HIS A 404 15.48 -5.96 -1.50
C HIS A 404 16.34 -6.42 -0.32
N LYS A 405 17.06 -5.48 0.32
CA LYS A 405 17.80 -5.78 1.55
C LYS A 405 16.85 -6.18 2.69
N GLU A 406 15.81 -5.37 2.97
CA GLU A 406 14.84 -5.68 4.03
C GLU A 406 14.13 -7.00 3.78
N THR A 407 13.75 -7.28 2.53
CA THR A 407 13.15 -8.57 2.14
C THR A 407 14.07 -9.73 2.50
N ALA A 408 15.36 -9.64 2.16
CA ALA A 408 16.35 -10.65 2.50
C ALA A 408 16.58 -10.78 4.02
N GLU A 409 16.62 -9.67 4.75
CA GLU A 409 16.84 -9.66 6.20
C GLU A 409 15.67 -10.27 6.97
N TRP A 410 14.42 -9.99 6.59
CA TRP A 410 13.24 -10.62 7.18
C TRP A 410 13.21 -12.13 6.96
N ILE A 411 13.59 -12.60 5.77
CA ILE A 411 13.72 -14.03 5.45
C ILE A 411 14.83 -14.67 6.29
N ALA A 412 16.02 -14.06 6.33
CA ALA A 412 17.14 -14.57 7.08
C ALA A 412 16.84 -14.63 8.59
N ASP A 413 16.12 -13.64 9.11
CA ASP A 413 15.67 -13.62 10.50
C ASP A 413 14.67 -14.74 10.82
N TYR A 414 13.68 -14.94 9.95
CA TYR A 414 12.75 -16.06 10.07
C TYR A 414 13.48 -17.41 10.07
N GLN A 415 14.45 -17.61 9.19
CA GLN A 415 15.22 -18.86 9.13
C GLN A 415 16.01 -19.10 10.42
N ARG A 416 16.70 -18.08 10.94
CA ARG A 416 17.45 -18.18 12.22
C ARG A 416 16.56 -18.49 13.41
N THR A 417 15.33 -17.99 13.44
CA THR A 417 14.39 -18.22 14.55
C THR A 417 13.73 -19.59 14.44
N ALA A 418 13.35 -20.01 13.23
CA ALA A 418 12.80 -21.35 12.97
C ALA A 418 13.79 -22.46 13.33
N GLU A 419 15.08 -22.29 13.00
CA GLU A 419 16.14 -23.24 13.38
C GLU A 419 16.33 -23.40 14.90
N LYS A 420 16.00 -22.37 15.70
CA LYS A 420 16.07 -22.42 17.17
C LYS A 420 14.84 -23.05 17.83
N ALA A 421 13.74 -23.18 17.09
CA ALA A 421 12.48 -23.73 17.58
C ALA A 421 12.36 -25.25 17.37
N VAL A 422 13.26 -25.83 16.57
CA VAL A 422 13.46 -27.28 16.37
C VAL A 422 14.53 -27.77 17.34
#